data_AF-M3F721-F1
#
_entry.id   AF-M3F721-F1
#
_cell.length_a   1.000
_cell.length_b   1.000
_cell.length_c   1.000
_cell.angle_alpha   90.00
_cell.angle_beta   90.00
_cell.angle_gamma   90.00
#
_symmetry.space_group_name_H-M   'P 1'
#
loop_
_entity.id
_entity.type
_entity.pdbx_description
1 polymer ?
#
loop_
_entity_poly.entity_id
_entity_poly.type
_entity_poly.pdbx_seq_one_letter_code
_entity_poly.pdbx_strand_id
1 'polypeptide(L)'
;MTMTEQPVEPAGEDTACCARHDSDRPQAGTEAPETARERVNRRWNEILQETRVTQTGVQILFGFLLSVAFTPLFRELATFDRVVYVTTVVLGGAATGSLIAPVSIHRFLSGQRMKDELVETAGRLMMCGMVLLALTIGGTLLLILRVVIPGVLAEVLAGAVMLWFGLCWYALPLYLRRRATRRSPTGAA
;
A
#
# COMPACT_ATOMS: atom_id res chain seq x y z
N MET A 1 80.62 18.84 -20.90
CA MET A 1 81.01 19.38 -22.22
C MET A 1 79.85 19.04 -23.13
N THR A 2 78.96 19.92 -23.58
CA THR A 2 79.07 21.31 -24.07
C THR A 2 77.71 21.98 -23.81
N MET A 3 77.60 22.97 -22.91
CA MET A 3 77.59 24.42 -23.20
C MET A 3 77.13 24.83 -24.61
N THR A 4 75.96 25.49 -24.66
CA THR A 4 75.67 26.62 -25.55
C THR A 4 74.97 27.71 -24.73
N GLU A 5 75.52 28.92 -24.83
CA GLU A 5 75.14 30.19 -24.19
C GLU A 5 73.81 30.74 -24.76
N GLN A 6 72.86 31.30 -23.98
CA GLN A 6 72.73 32.67 -23.41
C GLN A 6 72.25 33.76 -24.44
N PRO A 7 71.77 34.97 -24.04
CA PRO A 7 70.39 35.35 -23.64
C PRO A 7 69.76 36.51 -24.48
N VAL A 8 68.46 36.80 -24.32
CA VAL A 8 67.86 38.15 -24.53
C VAL A 8 66.70 38.37 -23.54
N GLU A 9 66.83 39.36 -22.66
CA GLU A 9 65.79 40.00 -21.84
C GLU A 9 65.25 41.26 -22.57
N PRO A 10 64.02 41.77 -22.32
CA PRO A 10 63.75 42.49 -21.06
C PRO A 10 62.29 42.49 -20.52
N ALA A 11 62.22 42.69 -19.20
CA ALA A 11 61.34 43.57 -18.41
C ALA A 11 59.90 43.89 -18.90
N GLY A 12 58.95 43.62 -18.01
CA GLY A 12 57.62 44.22 -17.90
C GLY A 12 56.86 43.50 -16.78
N GLU A 13 56.53 44.18 -15.67
CA GLU A 13 55.15 44.56 -15.33
C GLU A 13 54.21 43.33 -15.25
N ASP A 14 53.46 43.04 -14.21
CA ASP A 14 53.02 43.83 -13.08
C ASP A 14 52.20 42.87 -12.20
N THR A 15 52.15 43.15 -10.91
CA THR A 15 50.95 43.07 -10.08
C THR A 15 50.22 41.73 -9.90
N ALA A 16 50.15 41.36 -8.63
CA ALA A 16 49.30 40.34 -8.05
C ALA A 16 47.81 40.39 -8.47
N CYS A 17 47.16 39.25 -8.21
CA CYS A 17 45.74 39.05 -7.88
C CYS A 17 44.86 38.49 -9.00
N CYS A 18 44.01 37.54 -8.58
CA CYS A 18 42.93 36.88 -9.32
C CYS A 18 43.39 35.68 -10.19
N ALA A 19 42.79 34.50 -10.16
CA ALA A 19 41.59 34.03 -9.48
C ALA A 19 41.70 32.52 -9.28
N ARG A 20 41.22 32.06 -8.13
CA ARG A 20 40.94 30.66 -7.83
C ARG A 20 39.94 30.14 -8.86
N HIS A 21 40.28 29.05 -9.54
CA HIS A 21 39.32 28.24 -10.27
C HIS A 21 38.59 27.35 -9.24
N ASP A 22 37.70 27.97 -8.46
CA ASP A 22 36.75 27.30 -7.56
C ASP A 22 35.34 27.56 -8.10
N SER A 23 34.97 26.83 -9.14
CA SER A 23 33.60 26.84 -9.66
C SER A 23 33.36 25.62 -10.52
N ASP A 24 33.34 24.45 -9.88
CA ASP A 24 32.45 23.36 -10.28
C ASP A 24 32.27 22.38 -9.11
N ARG A 25 31.75 22.91 -8.00
CA ARG A 25 30.92 22.05 -7.14
C ARG A 25 29.60 21.89 -7.89
N PRO A 26 29.17 20.66 -8.23
CA PRO A 26 27.82 20.44 -8.71
C PRO A 26 26.90 21.05 -7.66
N GLN A 27 26.18 22.11 -8.03
CA GLN A 27 25.17 22.71 -7.18
C GLN A 27 24.27 21.56 -6.72
N ALA A 28 24.29 21.30 -5.41
CA ALA A 28 23.34 20.45 -4.75
C ALA A 28 21.97 20.86 -5.30
N GLY A 29 21.33 19.92 -6.00
CA GLY A 29 20.14 20.17 -6.80
C GLY A 29 19.17 21.01 -5.99
N THR A 30 18.89 22.21 -6.49
CA THR A 30 17.66 22.91 -6.11
C THR A 30 16.54 22.04 -6.66
N GLU A 31 16.10 21.06 -5.86
CA GLU A 31 14.90 20.30 -6.15
C GLU A 31 13.80 21.33 -6.37
N ALA A 32 13.35 21.43 -7.62
CA ALA A 32 12.23 22.31 -7.95
C ALA A 32 11.08 21.99 -6.97
N PRO A 33 10.41 23.01 -6.40
CA PRO A 33 9.36 22.79 -5.42
C PRO A 33 8.32 21.84 -6.01
N GLU A 34 8.23 20.65 -5.41
CA GLU A 34 7.43 19.53 -5.89
C GLU A 34 6.01 20.02 -6.24
N THR A 35 5.52 19.67 -7.43
CA THR A 35 4.19 20.09 -7.85
C THR A 35 3.12 19.39 -7.01
N ALA A 36 1.93 19.99 -6.86
CA ALA A 36 0.82 19.35 -6.14
C ALA A 36 0.48 17.96 -6.74
N ARG A 37 0.73 17.78 -8.04
CA ARG A 37 0.52 16.53 -8.78
C ARG A 37 1.56 15.46 -8.41
N GLU A 38 2.84 15.83 -8.32
CA GLU A 38 3.88 14.91 -7.86
C GLU A 38 3.65 14.44 -6.43
N ARG A 39 3.21 15.35 -5.54
CA ARG A 39 2.86 14.98 -4.15
C ARG A 39 1.76 13.92 -4.08
N VAL A 40 0.71 14.08 -4.87
CA VAL A 40 -0.41 13.11 -4.91
C VAL A 40 0.07 11.78 -5.51
N ASN A 41 0.88 11.80 -6.56
CA ASN A 41 1.40 10.58 -7.18
C ASN A 41 2.37 9.83 -6.26
N ARG A 42 3.23 10.54 -5.51
CA ARG A 42 4.13 9.93 -4.52
C ARG A 42 3.33 9.27 -3.39
N ARG A 43 2.39 10.01 -2.78
CA ARG A 43 1.50 9.47 -1.73
C ARG A 43 0.69 8.28 -2.23
N TRP A 44 0.23 8.32 -3.48
CA TRP A 44 -0.49 7.21 -4.10
C TRP A 44 0.39 5.96 -4.22
N ASN A 45 1.64 6.11 -4.68
CA ASN A 45 2.58 4.99 -4.77
C ASN A 45 2.92 4.41 -3.39
N GLU A 46 3.09 5.24 -2.37
CA GLU A 46 3.26 4.79 -0.97
C GLU A 46 2.06 3.94 -0.52
N ILE A 47 0.83 4.44 -0.72
CA ILE A 47 -0.40 3.71 -0.38
C ILE A 47 -0.52 2.40 -1.17
N LEU A 48 -0.19 2.39 -2.46
CA LEU A 48 -0.20 1.17 -3.27
C LEU A 48 0.84 0.16 -2.79
N GLN A 49 2.00 0.61 -2.32
CA GLN A 49 3.04 -0.26 -1.79
C GLN A 49 2.61 -0.89 -0.45
N GLU A 50 2.03 -0.11 0.46
CA GLU A 50 1.44 -0.62 1.69
C GLU A 50 0.31 -1.62 1.42
N THR A 51 -0.54 -1.30 0.44
CA THR A 51 -1.65 -2.18 0.02
C THR A 51 -1.13 -3.48 -0.58
N ARG A 52 -0.01 -3.44 -1.31
CA ARG A 52 0.59 -4.63 -1.92
C ARG A 52 1.06 -5.65 -0.88
N VAL A 53 1.49 -5.20 0.31
CA VAL A 53 1.81 -6.08 1.44
C VAL A 53 0.58 -6.87 1.89
N THR A 54 -0.59 -6.22 1.91
CA THR A 54 -1.85 -6.89 2.26
C THR A 54 -2.36 -7.78 1.13
N GLN A 55 -2.13 -7.35 -0.12
CA GLN A 55 -2.58 -8.06 -1.32
C GLN A 55 -1.99 -9.46 -1.44
N THR A 56 -0.71 -9.66 -1.12
CA THR A 56 -0.07 -10.98 -1.16
C THR A 56 -0.72 -11.95 -0.18
N GLY A 57 -1.08 -11.48 1.03
CA GLY A 57 -1.79 -12.28 2.02
C GLY A 57 -3.14 -12.79 1.51
N VAL A 58 -3.92 -11.93 0.85
CA VAL A 58 -5.20 -12.31 0.22
C VAL A 58 -5.02 -13.37 -0.85
N GLN A 59 -4.01 -13.23 -1.72
CA GLN A 59 -3.78 -14.16 -2.82
C GLN A 59 -3.41 -15.55 -2.32
N ILE A 60 -2.55 -15.63 -1.31
CA ILE A 60 -2.16 -16.90 -0.68
C ILE A 60 -3.37 -17.56 -0.04
N LEU A 61 -4.13 -16.82 0.78
CA LEU A 61 -5.36 -17.32 1.40
C LEU A 61 -6.34 -17.84 0.35
N PHE A 62 -6.62 -17.04 -0.68
CA PHE A 62 -7.54 -17.41 -1.75
C PHE A 62 -7.09 -18.66 -2.51
N GLY A 63 -5.79 -18.78 -2.80
CA GLY A 63 -5.22 -19.97 -3.45
C GLY A 63 -5.36 -21.23 -2.59
N PHE A 64 -5.13 -21.13 -1.27
CA PHE A 64 -5.37 -22.23 -0.36
C PHE A 64 -6.84 -22.63 -0.29
N LEU A 65 -7.75 -21.65 -0.25
CA LEU A 65 -9.19 -21.90 -0.30
C LEU A 65 -9.53 -22.70 -1.56
N LEU A 66 -9.14 -22.22 -2.74
CA LEU A 66 -9.41 -22.92 -4.00
C LEU A 66 -8.83 -24.34 -4.02
N SER A 67 -7.67 -24.56 -3.41
CA SER A 67 -7.04 -25.89 -3.33
C SER A 67 -7.91 -26.88 -2.55
N VAL A 68 -8.57 -26.44 -1.48
CA VAL A 68 -9.47 -27.29 -0.67
C VAL A 68 -10.62 -27.86 -1.49
N ALA A 69 -11.16 -27.12 -2.47
CA ALA A 69 -12.24 -27.59 -3.35
C ALA A 69 -11.91 -28.90 -4.09
N PHE A 70 -10.63 -29.13 -4.38
CA PHE A 70 -10.15 -30.30 -5.13
C PHE A 70 -9.69 -31.44 -4.22
N THR A 71 -9.74 -31.26 -2.90
CA THR A 71 -9.37 -32.32 -1.94
C THR A 71 -10.52 -33.31 -1.73
N PRO A 72 -10.23 -34.59 -1.39
CA PRO A 72 -11.27 -35.57 -1.05
C PRO A 72 -12.15 -35.13 0.11
N LEU A 73 -11.57 -34.40 1.07
CA LEU A 73 -12.25 -33.87 2.25
C LEU A 73 -13.48 -33.02 1.87
N PHE A 74 -13.41 -32.26 0.77
CA PHE A 74 -14.54 -31.47 0.27
C PHE A 74 -15.80 -32.29 -0.04
N ARG A 75 -15.64 -33.57 -0.41
CA ARG A 75 -16.76 -34.47 -0.71
C ARG A 75 -17.46 -34.94 0.57
N GLU A 76 -16.75 -34.98 1.68
CA GLU A 76 -17.24 -35.43 2.99
C GLU A 76 -17.88 -34.29 3.79
N LEU A 77 -17.71 -33.03 3.36
CA LEU A 77 -18.33 -31.87 4.02
C LEU A 77 -19.86 -31.96 4.01
N ALA A 78 -20.46 -31.63 5.16
CA ALA A 78 -21.90 -31.44 5.28
C ALA A 78 -22.39 -30.32 4.36
N THR A 79 -23.65 -30.39 3.91
CA THR A 79 -24.22 -29.41 2.97
C THR A 79 -24.10 -27.96 3.47
N PHE A 80 -24.26 -27.74 4.78
CA PHE A 80 -24.08 -26.41 5.39
C PHE A 80 -22.65 -25.88 5.21
N ASP A 81 -21.64 -26.68 5.56
CA ASP A 81 -20.23 -26.29 5.45
C ASP A 81 -19.82 -26.06 3.98
N ARG A 82 -20.41 -26.81 3.04
CA ARG A 82 -20.21 -26.58 1.60
C ARG A 82 -20.73 -25.21 1.15
N VAL A 83 -21.90 -24.79 1.62
CA VAL A 83 -22.46 -23.46 1.31
C VAL A 83 -21.60 -22.34 1.91
N VAL A 84 -21.17 -22.51 3.16
CA VAL A 84 -20.26 -21.57 3.83
C VAL A 84 -18.93 -21.47 3.06
N TYR A 85 -18.38 -22.60 2.62
CA TYR A 85 -17.18 -22.65 1.80
C TYR A 85 -17.33 -21.90 0.48
N VAL A 86 -18.37 -22.20 -0.31
CA VAL A 86 -18.60 -21.51 -1.60
C VAL A 86 -18.76 -20.01 -1.40
N THR A 87 -19.52 -19.60 -0.37
CA THR A 87 -19.69 -18.19 -0.01
C THR A 87 -18.35 -17.55 0.32
N THR A 88 -17.52 -18.23 1.13
CA THR A 88 -16.19 -17.76 1.52
C THR A 88 -15.26 -17.60 0.31
N VAL A 89 -15.29 -18.55 -0.64
CA VAL A 89 -14.50 -18.46 -1.89
C VAL A 89 -14.94 -17.27 -2.73
N VAL A 90 -16.24 -17.04 -2.90
CA VAL A 90 -16.77 -15.88 -3.65
C VAL A 90 -16.35 -14.57 -2.99
N LEU A 91 -16.42 -14.48 -1.66
CA LEU A 91 -15.95 -13.33 -0.91
C LEU A 91 -14.44 -13.10 -1.11
N GLY A 92 -13.63 -14.15 -1.12
CA GLY A 92 -12.19 -14.07 -1.36
C GLY A 92 -11.86 -13.57 -2.77
N GLY A 93 -12.59 -14.03 -3.78
CA GLY A 93 -12.48 -13.54 -5.15
C GLY A 93 -12.86 -12.06 -5.27
N ALA A 94 -13.97 -11.66 -4.65
CA ALA A 94 -14.42 -10.27 -4.62
C ALA A 94 -13.45 -9.35 -3.87
N ALA A 95 -12.87 -9.82 -2.75
CA ALA A 95 -11.82 -9.11 -2.02
C ALA A 95 -10.59 -8.89 -2.90
N THR A 96 -10.13 -9.94 -3.58
CA THR A 96 -8.98 -9.90 -4.49
C THR A 96 -9.21 -8.89 -5.61
N GLY A 97 -10.37 -8.94 -6.28
CA GLY A 97 -10.72 -8.00 -7.34
C GLY A 97 -10.78 -6.55 -6.84
N SER A 98 -11.35 -6.34 -5.66
CA SER A 98 -11.47 -5.01 -5.04
C SER A 98 -10.12 -4.40 -4.67
N LEU A 99 -9.18 -5.21 -4.18
CA LEU A 99 -7.82 -4.77 -3.84
C LEU A 99 -6.92 -4.53 -5.06
N ILE A 100 -7.18 -5.20 -6.18
CA ILE A 100 -6.43 -5.02 -7.43
C ILE A 100 -6.88 -3.77 -8.20
N ALA A 101 -8.14 -3.36 -8.07
CA ALA A 101 -8.71 -2.28 -8.88
C ALA A 101 -7.98 -0.92 -8.80
N PRO A 102 -7.42 -0.45 -7.66
CA PRO A 102 -6.69 0.82 -7.61
C PRO A 102 -5.49 0.83 -8.56
N VAL A 103 -4.80 -0.31 -8.70
CA VAL A 103 -3.68 -0.47 -9.65
C VAL A 103 -4.18 -0.33 -11.08
N SER A 104 -5.32 -0.94 -11.40
CA SER A 104 -5.97 -0.80 -12.71
C SER A 104 -6.38 0.65 -12.98
N ILE A 105 -7.05 1.32 -12.03
CA ILE A 105 -7.49 2.71 -12.16
C ILE A 105 -6.29 3.63 -12.44
N HIS A 106 -5.20 3.48 -11.67
CA HIS A 106 -3.99 4.27 -11.89
C HIS A 106 -3.37 4.01 -13.26
N ARG A 107 -3.25 2.73 -13.67
CA ARG A 107 -2.68 2.35 -14.98
C ARG A 107 -3.51 2.85 -16.16
N PHE A 108 -4.84 2.82 -16.07
CA PHE A 108 -5.73 3.30 -17.15
C PHE A 108 -5.83 4.82 -17.22
N LEU A 109 -5.62 5.55 -16.11
CA LEU A 109 -5.85 7.00 -16.04
C LEU A 109 -4.59 7.85 -15.86
N SER A 110 -3.40 7.26 -15.83
CA SER A 110 -2.10 7.97 -15.73
C SER A 110 -1.88 9.04 -16.81
N GLY A 111 -2.68 9.07 -17.89
CA GLY A 111 -2.61 10.07 -18.97
C GLY A 111 -3.72 11.12 -19.01
N GLN A 112 -4.81 10.99 -18.25
CA GLN A 112 -5.94 11.95 -18.28
C GLN A 112 -6.06 12.71 -16.96
N ARG A 113 -6.69 13.90 -16.98
CA ARG A 113 -6.90 14.74 -15.78
C ARG A 113 -7.53 13.89 -14.67
N MET A 114 -6.73 13.53 -13.66
CA MET A 114 -7.16 12.77 -12.48
C MET A 114 -8.26 13.59 -11.80
N LYS A 115 -9.53 13.19 -11.98
CA LYS A 115 -10.64 13.76 -11.24
C LYS A 115 -10.57 13.20 -9.82
N ASP A 116 -10.66 14.06 -8.81
CA ASP A 116 -10.62 13.67 -7.39
C ASP A 116 -11.63 12.54 -7.06
N GLU A 117 -12.74 12.49 -7.80
CA GLU A 117 -13.80 11.49 -7.72
C GLU A 117 -13.31 10.03 -7.96
N LEU A 118 -12.28 9.85 -8.79
CA LEU A 118 -11.72 8.53 -9.11
C LEU A 118 -10.85 8.00 -7.97
N VAL A 119 -10.10 8.89 -7.32
CA VAL A 119 -9.28 8.60 -6.14
C VAL A 119 -10.19 8.18 -4.99
N GLU A 120 -11.31 8.88 -4.79
CA GLU A 120 -12.29 8.53 -3.77
C GLU A 120 -12.95 7.17 -4.05
N THR A 121 -13.28 6.89 -5.31
CA THR A 121 -13.84 5.60 -5.73
C THR A 121 -12.87 4.44 -5.48
N ALA A 122 -11.58 4.62 -5.81
CA ALA A 122 -10.54 3.64 -5.53
C ALA A 122 -10.39 3.37 -4.02
N GLY A 123 -10.43 4.43 -3.20
CA GLY A 123 -10.41 4.30 -1.74
C GLY A 123 -11.62 3.54 -1.19
N ARG A 124 -12.83 3.78 -1.72
CA ARG A 124 -14.03 3.02 -1.36
C ARG A 124 -13.91 1.54 -1.74
N LEU A 125 -13.32 1.23 -2.89
CA LEU A 125 -13.12 -0.15 -3.32
C LEU A 125 -12.08 -0.87 -2.45
N MET A 126 -11.02 -0.19 -2.02
CA MET A 126 -10.05 -0.75 -1.06
C MET A 126 -10.69 -1.02 0.29
N MET A 127 -11.52 -0.11 0.80
CA MET A 127 -12.27 -0.35 2.03
C MET A 127 -13.23 -1.54 1.90
N CYS A 128 -13.95 -1.65 0.78
CA CYS A 128 -14.80 -2.80 0.47
C CYS A 128 -13.98 -4.10 0.45
N GLY A 129 -12.82 -4.09 -0.22
CA GLY A 129 -11.89 -5.22 -0.26
C GLY A 129 -11.43 -5.67 1.11
N MET A 130 -11.16 -4.74 2.03
CA MET A 130 -10.82 -5.09 3.42
C MET A 130 -11.99 -5.75 4.17
N VAL A 131 -13.24 -5.29 3.98
CA VAL A 131 -14.42 -5.94 4.58
C VAL A 131 -14.55 -7.37 4.07
N LEU A 132 -14.49 -7.54 2.74
CA LEU A 132 -14.62 -8.83 2.09
C LEU A 132 -13.50 -9.78 2.53
N LEU A 133 -12.28 -9.27 2.71
CA LEU A 133 -11.16 -10.05 3.23
C LEU A 133 -11.41 -10.51 4.67
N ALA A 134 -11.88 -9.63 5.57
CA ALA A 134 -12.19 -10.01 6.94
C ALA A 134 -13.23 -11.14 6.98
N LEU A 135 -14.29 -11.02 6.18
CA LEU A 135 -15.33 -12.04 6.06
C LEU A 135 -14.78 -13.35 5.48
N THR A 136 -13.88 -13.28 4.52
CA THR A 136 -13.21 -14.46 3.93
C THR A 136 -12.37 -15.19 4.97
N ILE A 137 -11.56 -14.46 5.74
CA ILE A 137 -10.75 -15.05 6.82
C ILE A 137 -11.67 -15.65 7.89
N GLY A 138 -12.73 -14.95 8.30
CA GLY A 138 -13.71 -15.44 9.26
C GLY A 138 -14.42 -16.71 8.80
N GLY A 139 -14.90 -16.75 7.56
CA GLY A 139 -15.55 -17.92 6.97
C GLY A 139 -14.59 -19.11 6.87
N THR A 140 -13.34 -18.87 6.49
CA THR A 140 -12.28 -19.89 6.46
C THR A 140 -12.01 -20.45 7.84
N LEU A 141 -11.85 -19.58 8.84
CA LEU A 141 -11.59 -19.97 10.22
C LEU A 141 -12.77 -20.77 10.80
N LEU A 142 -14.00 -20.33 10.54
CA LEU A 142 -15.21 -21.05 10.96
C LEU A 142 -15.25 -22.46 10.37
N LEU A 143 -14.95 -22.62 9.09
CA LEU A 143 -14.90 -23.94 8.43
C LEU A 143 -13.85 -24.84 9.08
N ILE A 144 -12.64 -24.33 9.28
CA ILE A 144 -11.56 -25.09 9.92
C ILE A 144 -11.97 -25.50 11.34
N LEU A 145 -12.51 -24.58 12.13
CA LEU A 145 -12.92 -24.85 13.50
C LEU A 145 -14.08 -25.85 13.57
N ARG A 146 -15.06 -25.80 12.65
CA ARG A 146 -16.15 -26.77 12.59
C ARG A 146 -15.67 -28.18 12.24
N VAL A 147 -14.60 -28.30 11.45
CA VAL A 147 -13.97 -29.59 11.13
C VAL A 147 -13.19 -30.15 12.34
N VAL A 148 -12.49 -29.29 13.09
CA VAL A 148 -11.60 -29.72 14.18
C VAL A 148 -12.33 -29.90 15.51
N ILE A 149 -13.29 -29.02 15.82
CA ILE A 149 -13.94 -28.93 17.13
C ILE A 149 -15.46 -29.15 16.96
N PRO A 150 -16.02 -30.21 17.55
CA PRO A 150 -17.47 -30.40 17.55
C PRO A 150 -18.15 -29.42 18.52
N GLY A 151 -19.24 -28.78 18.06
CA GLY A 151 -20.13 -27.97 18.90
C GLY A 151 -19.97 -26.45 18.75
N VAL A 152 -20.63 -25.71 19.65
CA VAL A 152 -20.78 -24.24 19.58
C VAL A 152 -19.47 -23.46 19.80
N LEU A 153 -18.42 -24.13 20.29
CA LEU A 153 -17.12 -23.49 20.55
C LEU A 153 -16.50 -22.94 19.26
N ALA A 154 -16.70 -23.62 18.13
CA ALA A 154 -16.23 -23.17 16.82
C ALA A 154 -16.81 -21.79 16.44
N GLU A 155 -18.12 -21.61 16.66
CA GLU A 155 -18.83 -20.37 16.36
C GLU A 155 -18.42 -19.23 17.30
N VAL A 156 -18.22 -19.53 18.59
CA VAL A 156 -17.77 -18.54 19.58
C VAL A 156 -16.36 -18.06 19.26
N LEU A 157 -15.43 -18.95 18.93
CA LEU A 157 -14.05 -18.60 18.59
C LEU A 157 -13.98 -17.81 17.28
N ALA A 158 -14.70 -18.25 16.24
CA ALA A 158 -14.78 -17.51 14.98
C ALA A 158 -15.41 -16.11 15.18
N GLY A 159 -16.48 -16.03 15.99
CA GLY A 159 -17.13 -14.77 16.35
C GLY A 159 -16.20 -13.84 17.13
N ALA A 160 -15.41 -14.36 18.06
CA ALA A 160 -14.43 -13.58 18.82
C ALA A 160 -13.33 -13.00 17.92
N VAL A 161 -12.81 -13.78 16.97
CA VAL A 161 -11.81 -13.29 16.00
C VAL A 161 -12.43 -12.26 15.05
N MET A 162 -13.67 -12.47 14.61
CA MET A 162 -14.38 -11.49 13.78
C MET A 162 -14.65 -10.18 14.52
N LEU A 163 -14.99 -10.26 15.80
CA LEU A 163 -15.13 -9.09 16.66
C LEU A 163 -13.80 -8.35 16.80
N TRP A 164 -12.70 -9.09 17.00
CA TRP A 164 -11.35 -8.52 17.04
C TRP A 164 -11.00 -7.80 15.74
N PHE A 165 -11.26 -8.38 14.57
CA PHE A 165 -11.09 -7.69 13.29
C PHE A 165 -11.96 -6.44 13.19
N GLY A 166 -13.23 -6.52 13.59
CA GLY A 166 -14.13 -5.36 13.64
C GLY A 166 -13.55 -4.21 14.48
N LEU A 167 -13.00 -4.53 15.64
CA LEU A 167 -12.39 -3.55 16.54
C LEU A 167 -11.10 -2.97 15.96
N CYS A 168 -10.17 -3.81 15.52
CA CYS A 168 -8.86 -3.37 15.03
C CYS A 168 -8.96 -2.62 13.69
N TRP A 169 -9.81 -3.07 12.77
CA TRP A 169 -9.86 -2.53 11.41
C TRP A 169 -10.89 -1.41 11.23
N TYR A 170 -11.95 -1.35 12.05
CA TYR A 170 -12.99 -0.33 11.92
C TYR A 170 -13.12 0.56 13.14
N ALA A 171 -13.19 -0.02 14.34
CA ALA A 171 -13.35 0.79 15.55
C ALA A 171 -12.12 1.68 15.80
N LEU A 172 -10.90 1.15 15.64
CA LEU A 172 -9.67 1.91 15.85
C LEU A 172 -9.52 3.07 14.84
N PRO A 173 -9.66 2.90 13.51
CA PRO A 173 -9.57 4.01 12.58
C PRO A 173 -10.69 5.03 12.76
N LEU A 174 -11.93 4.58 13.02
CA LEU A 174 -13.05 5.49 13.28
C LEU A 174 -12.83 6.30 14.56
N TYR A 175 -12.29 5.67 15.61
CA TYR A 175 -11.95 6.36 16.86
C TYR A 175 -10.85 7.40 16.65
N LEU A 176 -9.76 7.04 15.95
CA LEU A 176 -8.69 7.97 15.60
C LEU A 176 -9.21 9.15 14.77
N ARG A 177 -10.06 8.89 13.76
CA ARG A 177 -10.67 9.92 12.92
C ARG A 177 -11.59 10.86 13.71
N ARG A 178 -12.38 10.33 14.65
CA ARG A 178 -13.22 11.13 15.57
C ARG A 178 -12.38 11.96 16.55
N ARG A 179 -11.21 11.47 16.98
CA ARG A 179 -10.30 12.20 17.87
C ARG A 179 -9.55 13.32 17.15
N ALA A 180 -9.13 13.09 15.90
CA ALA A 180 -8.48 14.09 15.06
C ALA A 180 -9.41 15.28 14.77
N THR A 181 -10.68 15.00 14.42
CA THR A 181 -11.69 16.05 14.20
C THR A 181 -12.03 16.86 15.46
N ARG A 182 -11.91 16.26 16.65
CA ARG A 182 -12.10 16.97 17.94
C ARG A 182 -10.90 17.81 18.40
N ARG A 183 -9.71 17.65 17.80
CA ARG A 183 -8.51 18.47 18.12
C ARG A 183 -8.42 19.77 17.30
N SER A 184 -9.38 20.03 16.41
CA SER A 184 -9.46 21.28 15.64
C SER A 184 -10.48 22.30 16.18
N PRO A 185 -10.48 22.63 17.49
CA PRO A 185 -10.94 23.94 17.91
C PRO A 185 -9.86 24.71 18.68
N THR A 186 -9.65 25.97 18.26
CA THR A 186 -8.92 27.08 18.90
C THR A 186 -7.40 27.14 18.70
N GLY A 187 -6.95 28.01 17.79
CA GLY A 187 -5.54 28.36 17.63
C GLY A 187 -5.17 29.22 16.40
N ALA A 188 -6.15 29.83 15.73
CA ALA A 188 -5.91 30.82 14.68
C ALA A 188 -6.98 31.92 14.77
N ALA A 189 -6.78 32.85 15.69
CA ALA A 189 -7.40 34.17 15.71
C ALA A 189 -6.38 35.13 16.34
#